data_AF-A0A7T8GZN9-F1
#
_entry.id   AF-A0A7T8GZN9-F1
#
_cell.length_a   1.000
_cell.length_b   1.000
_cell.length_c   1.000
_cell.angle_alpha   90.00
_cell.angle_beta   90.00
_cell.angle_gamma   90.00
#
_symmetry.space_group_name_H-M   'P 1'
#
loop_
_entity.id
_entity.type
_entity.pdbx_description
1 polymer ?
#
loop_
_entity_poly.entity_id
_entity_poly.type
_entity_poly.pdbx_seq_one_letter_code
_entity_poly.pdbx_strand_id
1 'polypeptide(L)' 'LPSALTMGRISLIPKKGNGTKFEHWRPITVLNETYTILAGVVAKQIEEVL' A
#
# COMPACT_ATOMS: atom_id res chain seq x y z
N LEU A 1 -7.38 17.12 1.31
CA LEU A 1 -6.02 16.60 1.07
C LEU A 1 -5.70 16.77 -0.41
N PRO A 2 -4.45 17.10 -0.79
CA PRO A 2 -4.02 17.06 -2.19
C PRO A 2 -4.45 15.76 -2.88
N SER A 3 -4.99 15.85 -4.09
CA SER A 3 -5.48 14.68 -4.86
C SER A 3 -4.41 13.62 -5.08
N ALA A 4 -3.14 14.05 -5.14
CA ALA A 4 -2.00 13.16 -5.14
C ALA A 4 -2.06 12.20 -3.95
N LEU A 5 -2.24 12.67 -2.71
CA LEU A 5 -2.21 11.82 -1.51
C LEU A 5 -3.33 10.77 -1.45
N THR A 6 -4.37 10.90 -2.26
CA THR A 6 -5.51 9.97 -2.33
C THR A 6 -5.45 9.02 -3.52
N MET A 7 -4.45 9.16 -4.39
CA MET A 7 -4.30 8.36 -5.60
C MET A 7 -3.32 7.21 -5.37
N GLY A 8 -3.75 6.00 -5.70
CA GLY A 8 -2.93 4.79 -5.62
C GLY A 8 -3.25 3.84 -6.78
N ARG A 9 -2.25 3.10 -7.23
CA ARG A 9 -2.41 2.07 -8.26
C ARG A 9 -2.66 0.73 -7.60
N ILE A 10 -3.80 0.11 -7.86
CA ILE A 10 -4.07 -1.25 -7.41
C ILE A 10 -3.40 -2.22 -8.39
N SER A 11 -2.58 -3.11 -7.85
CA SER A 11 -1.97 -4.22 -8.59
C SER A 11 -2.37 -5.53 -7.90
N LEU A 12 -2.67 -6.55 -8.69
CA LEU A 12 -2.96 -7.87 -8.15
C LEU A 12 -1.67 -8.71 -8.17
N ILE A 13 -1.35 -9.37 -7.07
CA ILE A 13 -0.22 -10.30 -6.98
C ILE A 13 -0.74 -11.69 -6.56
N PRO A 14 -0.35 -12.77 -7.25
CA PRO A 14 -0.79 -14.11 -6.89
C PRO A 14 -0.13 -14.56 -5.57
N LYS A 15 -0.88 -15.26 -4.72
CA LYS A 15 -0.33 -15.96 -3.55
C LYS A 15 0.59 -17.09 -4.02
N LYS A 16 1.64 -17.39 -3.25
CA LYS A 16 2.51 -18.57 -3.51
C LYS A 16 1.65 -19.84 -3.63
N GLY A 17 1.87 -20.61 -4.68
CA GLY A 17 1.23 -21.90 -4.91
C GLY A 17 0.36 -21.95 -6.16
N ASN A 18 -0.59 -21.03 -6.34
CA ASN A 18 -1.49 -21.10 -7.50
C ASN A 18 -2.04 -19.73 -7.92
N GLY A 19 -1.49 -19.14 -8.98
CA GLY A 19 -1.96 -17.88 -9.58
C GLY A 19 -3.05 -18.06 -10.67
N THR A 20 -3.52 -19.28 -10.93
CA THR A 20 -4.49 -19.53 -12.02
C THR A 20 -5.93 -19.17 -11.67
N LYS A 21 -6.30 -19.15 -10.38
CA LYS A 21 -7.63 -18.75 -9.91
C LYS A 21 -7.59 -17.38 -9.26
N PHE A 22 -8.56 -16.53 -9.60
CA PHE A 22 -8.67 -15.15 -9.09
C PHE A 22 -8.73 -15.08 -7.54
N GLU A 23 -9.36 -16.04 -6.88
CA GLU A 23 -9.46 -16.14 -5.41
C GLU A 23 -8.10 -16.23 -4.67
N HIS A 24 -7.05 -16.60 -5.40
CA HIS A 24 -5.69 -16.69 -4.89
C HIS A 24 -4.87 -15.42 -5.13
N TRP A 25 -5.45 -14.36 -5.69
CA TRP A 25 -4.78 -13.08 -5.86
C TRP A 25 -4.99 -12.19 -4.63
N ARG A 26 -3.98 -11.40 -4.30
CA ARG A 26 -4.05 -10.36 -3.27
C ARG A 26 -3.97 -8.99 -3.95
N PRO A 27 -4.88 -8.06 -3.63
CA PRO A 27 -4.69 -6.68 -4.02
C PRO A 27 -3.54 -6.08 -3.20
N ILE A 28 -2.64 -5.41 -3.89
CA ILE A 28 -1.60 -4.55 -3.31
C ILE A 28 -1.78 -3.17 -3.89
N THR A 29 -1.82 -2.18 -3.01
CA THR A 29 -1.91 -0.78 -3.40
C THR A 29 -0.50 -0.19 -3.46
N VAL A 30 -0.10 0.27 -4.64
CA VAL A 30 1.10 1.07 -4.83
C VAL A 30 0.72 2.52 -4.64
N LEU A 31 1.23 3.12 -3.57
CA LEU A 31 1.00 4.51 -3.21
C LEU A 31 2.09 5.39 -3.81
N ASN A 32 1.81 6.67 -3.99
CA ASN A 32 2.82 7.58 -4.51
C ASN A 32 3.88 7.96 -3.47
N GLU A 33 4.99 8.51 -3.97
CA GLU A 33 6.12 8.93 -3.16
C GLU A 33 5.73 9.92 -2.05
N THR A 34 4.83 10.86 -2.33
CA THR A 34 4.41 11.87 -1.37
C THR A 34 3.68 11.23 -0.19
N TYR A 35 2.79 10.27 -0.46
CA TYR A 35 2.13 9.50 0.58
C TYR A 35 3.14 8.67 1.38
N THR A 36 4.09 7.99 0.72
CA THR A 36 5.09 7.16 1.40
C THR A 36 5.95 7.96 2.37
N ILE A 37 6.37 9.17 1.98
CA ILE A 37 7.15 10.07 2.85
C ILE A 37 6.31 10.47 4.07
N LEU A 38 5.08 10.94 3.85
CA LEU A 38 4.16 11.34 4.92
C LEU A 38 3.85 10.18 5.88
N ALA A 39 3.54 9.01 5.34
CA ALA A 39 3.24 7.82 6.12
C ALA A 39 4.45 7.38 6.97
N GLY A 40 5.68 7.51 6.45
CA GLY A 40 6.89 7.23 7.20
C GLY A 40 7.10 8.16 8.40
N VAL A 41 6.85 9.46 8.23
CA VAL A 41 6.92 10.44 9.33
C VAL A 41 5.88 10.12 10.40
N VAL A 42 4.63 9.87 10.00
CA VAL A 42 3.54 9.54 10.92
C VAL A 42 3.81 8.22 11.64
N ALA A 43 4.27 7.19 10.92
CA ALA A 43 4.62 5.90 11.51
C ALA A 43 5.71 6.03 12.58
N LYS A 44 6.75 6.84 12.32
CA LYS A 44 7.81 7.10 13.31
C LYS A 44 7.26 7.80 14.56
N GLN A 45 6.37 8.77 14.40
CA GLN A 45 5.73 9.44 15.54
C GLN A 45 4.85 8.49 16.35
N ILE A 46 4.15 7.55 15.69
CA ILE A 46 3.36 6.53 16.36
C ILE A 46 4.25 5.55 17.11
N GLU A 47 5.37 5.14 16.52
CA GLU A 47 6.37 4.25 17.15
C GLU A 47 6.97 4.85 18.42
N GLU A 48 7.15 6.17 18.49
CA GLU A 48 7.62 6.83 19.71
C GLU A 48 6.59 6.82 20.85
N VAL A 49 5.31 6.53 20.56
CA VAL A 49 4.19 6.56 21.51
C VAL A 49 3.72 5.15 21.91
N LEU A 50 3.97 4.13 21.09
CA LEU A 50 3.63 2.72 21.33
C LEU A 50 4.75 1.96 22.04
#